data_AF-A0A3D0RST0-F1
#
_entry.id   AF-A0A3D0RST0-F1
#
_cell.length_a   1.000
_cell.length_b   1.000
_cell.length_c   1.000
_cell.angle_alpha   90.00
_cell.angle_beta   90.00
_cell.angle_gamma   90.00
#
_symmetry.space_group_name_H-M   'P 1'
#
loop_
_entity.id
_entity.type
_entity.pdbx_description
1 polymer ?
#
loop_
_entity_poly.entity_id
_entity_poly.type
_entity_poly.pdbx_seq_one_letter_code
_entity_poly.pdbx_strand_id
1 'polypeptide(L)'
;MIFPVTYFSDNSLTGPLNWIYSPPGDMNLMLYYASFRVGKTLPSVEPGQPHELYYIGPTFYGNTTNIVAVYFEPPKCFRVLDPEVEENNRLLPPALRDVAKYTNQNVILFEKAYQLPNQFYGSEPEKDWCYYFSQAELARQKKDWGEVVRIADLAFALGDTPNDPVERFAYIEGYSHVNNWEKAVELSQASYRVSKNYVGPMLCALWSRIERETERSTEQSAVINQVRGEFNCSP
;
A
#
# COMPACT_ATOMS: atom_id res chain seq x y z
N MET A 1 6.68 -8.73 -17.40
CA MET A 1 7.92 -8.00 -17.05
C MET A 1 8.86 -8.98 -16.37
N ILE A 2 10.11 -9.13 -16.82
CA ILE A 2 11.08 -10.04 -16.18
C ILE A 2 12.34 -9.21 -15.94
N PHE A 3 12.54 -8.76 -14.70
CA PHE A 3 13.90 -8.46 -14.24
C PHE A 3 14.69 -9.78 -14.34
N PRO A 4 15.92 -9.81 -14.90
CA PRO A 4 16.55 -11.03 -15.40
C PRO A 4 17.11 -11.95 -14.30
N VAL A 5 16.45 -11.99 -13.14
CA VAL A 5 16.78 -12.88 -12.03
C VAL A 5 15.50 -13.55 -11.52
N THR A 6 15.52 -14.87 -11.49
CA THR A 6 14.45 -15.70 -10.93
C THR A 6 14.66 -15.98 -9.44
N TYR A 7 15.87 -15.71 -8.93
CA TYR A 7 16.24 -15.87 -7.52
C TYR A 7 16.89 -14.58 -7.03
N PHE A 8 16.32 -14.02 -5.96
CA PHE A 8 16.77 -12.78 -5.37
C PHE A 8 16.53 -12.79 -3.86
N SER A 9 17.44 -12.15 -3.13
CA SER A 9 17.29 -11.80 -1.72
C SER A 9 17.03 -10.31 -1.57
N ASP A 10 16.54 -9.91 -0.40
CA ASP A 10 16.43 -8.52 0.01
C ASP A 10 17.73 -7.73 -0.23
N ASN A 11 18.85 -8.30 0.20
CA ASN A 11 20.20 -7.82 -0.07
C ASN A 11 20.43 -7.58 -1.57
N SER A 12 20.24 -8.59 -2.43
CA SER A 12 20.50 -8.42 -3.88
C SER A 12 19.64 -7.35 -4.55
N LEU A 13 18.45 -7.06 -4.01
CA LEU A 13 17.54 -6.03 -4.51
C LEU A 13 17.84 -4.62 -3.96
N THR A 14 18.53 -4.50 -2.82
CA THR A 14 18.96 -3.20 -2.26
C THR A 14 19.80 -2.41 -3.27
N GLY A 15 20.72 -3.06 -4.00
CA GLY A 15 21.56 -2.39 -5.00
C GLY A 15 20.76 -1.73 -6.12
N PRO A 16 19.97 -2.48 -6.91
CA PRO A 16 19.09 -1.93 -7.94
C PRO A 16 18.12 -0.85 -7.43
N LEU A 17 17.59 -1.01 -6.22
CA LEU A 17 16.71 -0.01 -5.61
C LEU A 17 17.43 1.34 -5.45
N ASN A 18 18.66 1.32 -4.92
CA ASN A 18 19.46 2.54 -4.76
C ASN A 18 19.98 3.09 -6.09
N TRP A 19 20.21 2.25 -7.10
CA TRP A 19 20.53 2.75 -8.44
C TRP A 19 19.38 3.58 -9.03
N ILE A 20 18.14 3.23 -8.71
CA ILE A 20 16.97 3.99 -9.15
C ILE A 20 16.72 5.20 -8.26
N TYR A 21 16.85 5.11 -6.94
CA TYR A 21 16.30 6.13 -6.03
C TYR A 21 17.34 6.90 -5.20
N SER A 22 18.63 6.59 -5.33
CA SER A 22 19.72 7.27 -4.61
C SER A 22 20.66 7.98 -5.58
N PRO A 23 21.33 9.07 -5.15
CA PRO A 23 22.43 9.65 -5.90
C PRO A 23 23.53 8.62 -6.19
N PRO A 24 24.28 8.74 -7.31
CA PRO A 24 25.37 7.83 -7.61
C PRO A 24 26.41 7.78 -6.48
N GLY A 25 26.67 6.57 -5.97
CA GLY A 25 27.62 6.34 -4.87
C GLY A 25 26.98 6.28 -3.48
N ASP A 26 25.73 6.70 -3.33
CA ASP A 26 25.00 6.69 -2.07
C ASP A 26 24.10 5.45 -1.93
N MET A 27 23.76 5.12 -0.68
CA MET A 27 22.82 4.05 -0.33
C MET A 27 21.80 4.57 0.70
N ASN A 28 20.81 5.33 0.22
CA ASN A 28 19.77 5.92 1.07
C ASN A 28 18.66 4.94 1.46
N LEU A 29 18.56 3.78 0.80
CA LEU A 29 17.52 2.80 1.02
C LEU A 29 18.12 1.44 1.38
N MET A 30 17.46 0.72 2.28
CA MET A 30 17.78 -0.66 2.61
C MET A 30 16.51 -1.50 2.52
N LEU A 31 16.51 -2.51 1.65
CA LEU A 31 15.39 -3.43 1.55
C LEU A 31 15.61 -4.60 2.51
N TYR A 32 14.58 -4.94 3.26
CA TYR A 32 14.56 -6.11 4.13
C TYR A 32 13.33 -6.98 3.91
N TYR A 33 13.55 -8.29 3.91
CA TYR A 33 12.45 -9.22 4.11
C TYR A 33 12.16 -9.31 5.61
N ALA A 34 10.98 -8.84 6.00
CA ALA A 34 10.58 -8.79 7.41
C ALA A 34 10.79 -10.14 8.13
N SER A 35 10.43 -11.25 7.47
CA SER A 35 10.57 -12.62 7.98
C SER A 35 12.01 -13.06 8.28
N PHE A 36 13.01 -12.43 7.66
CA PHE A 36 14.42 -12.78 7.86
C PHE A 36 15.17 -11.77 8.72
N ARG A 37 14.76 -10.51 8.75
CA ARG A 37 15.57 -9.40 9.29
C ARG A 37 15.04 -8.81 10.59
N VAL A 38 13.72 -8.74 10.77
CA VAL A 38 13.11 -8.17 11.98
C VAL A 38 13.45 -9.04 13.20
N GLY A 39 13.87 -8.40 14.29
CA GLY A 39 14.39 -9.07 15.49
C GLY A 39 15.80 -9.62 15.34
N LYS A 40 16.48 -9.35 14.22
CA LYS A 40 17.85 -9.79 13.92
C LYS A 40 18.69 -8.61 13.45
N THR A 41 18.94 -8.52 12.14
CA THR A 41 19.69 -7.41 11.52
C THR A 41 18.98 -6.08 11.74
N LEU A 42 17.64 -6.07 11.77
CA LEU A 42 16.84 -4.96 12.24
C LEU A 42 16.29 -5.34 13.62
N PRO A 43 16.94 -4.96 14.73
CA PRO A 43 16.59 -5.48 16.07
C PRO A 43 15.18 -5.10 16.53
N SER A 44 14.70 -3.92 16.11
CA SER A 44 13.39 -3.38 16.44
C SER A 44 12.83 -2.59 15.27
N VAL A 45 11.49 -2.51 15.20
CA VAL A 45 10.73 -1.66 14.29
C VAL A 45 10.08 -0.48 15.01
N GLU A 46 10.26 -0.37 16.32
CA GLU A 46 9.81 0.78 17.11
C GLU A 46 10.45 2.06 16.58
N PRO A 47 9.70 3.17 16.39
CA PRO A 47 10.23 4.41 15.87
C PRO A 47 11.38 5.00 16.69
N GLY A 48 12.22 5.80 16.04
CA GLY A 48 13.29 6.57 16.69
C GLY A 48 14.61 5.83 16.90
N GLN A 49 14.73 4.57 16.49
CA GLN A 49 15.97 3.81 16.63
C GLN A 49 16.89 4.06 15.43
N PRO A 50 18.14 4.51 15.64
CA PRO A 50 19.11 4.59 14.55
C PRO A 50 19.45 3.17 14.05
N HIS A 51 19.63 3.05 12.74
CA HIS A 51 20.00 1.80 12.10
C HIS A 51 21.19 2.02 11.17
N GLU A 52 22.29 1.32 11.45
CA GLU A 52 23.53 1.38 10.66
C GLU A 52 23.88 -0.02 10.16
N LEU A 53 24.18 -0.15 8.87
CA LEU A 53 24.62 -1.41 8.29
C LEU A 53 25.67 -1.19 7.21
N TYR A 54 26.85 -1.79 7.41
CA TYR A 54 27.85 -1.89 6.36
C TYR A 54 27.40 -2.89 5.27
N TYR A 55 27.34 -2.44 4.01
CA TYR A 55 26.80 -3.20 2.88
C TYR A 55 27.75 -3.21 1.68
N ILE A 56 28.77 -4.06 1.72
CA ILE A 56 29.73 -4.33 0.62
C ILE A 56 30.15 -3.05 -0.11
N GLY A 57 30.81 -2.14 0.60
CA GLY A 57 31.24 -0.83 0.09
C GLY A 57 30.61 0.31 0.89
N PRO A 58 29.40 0.79 0.54
CA PRO A 58 28.72 1.83 1.28
C PRO A 58 28.19 1.36 2.64
N THR A 59 28.03 2.31 3.56
CA THR A 59 27.30 2.10 4.82
C THR A 59 25.92 2.73 4.71
N PHE A 60 24.89 1.97 5.07
CA PHE A 60 23.53 2.48 5.21
C PHE A 60 23.39 3.18 6.56
N TYR A 61 22.81 4.37 6.56
CA TYR A 61 22.39 5.08 7.75
C TYR A 61 20.90 5.39 7.65
N GLY A 62 20.12 4.93 8.63
CA GLY A 62 18.69 5.14 8.66
C GLY A 62 18.13 5.26 10.07
N ASN A 63 16.81 5.42 10.14
CA ASN A 63 16.07 5.46 11.39
C ASN A 63 14.76 4.69 11.23
N THR A 64 14.35 3.93 12.24
CA THR A 64 13.12 3.13 12.21
C THR A 64 11.85 3.97 12.07
N THR A 65 11.89 5.28 12.34
CA THR A 65 10.80 6.22 12.01
C THR A 65 10.50 6.29 10.51
N ASN A 66 11.46 5.89 9.66
CA ASN A 66 11.35 5.99 8.20
C ASN A 66 11.13 4.61 7.53
N ILE A 67 10.59 3.64 8.28
CA ILE A 67 10.25 2.33 7.71
C ILE A 67 9.05 2.48 6.77
N VAL A 68 9.14 1.90 5.58
CA VAL A 68 8.01 1.73 4.66
C VAL A 68 7.83 0.23 4.43
N ALA A 69 6.68 -0.30 4.88
CA ALA A 69 6.32 -1.69 4.66
C ALA A 69 5.57 -1.83 3.33
N VAL A 70 6.03 -2.77 2.51
CA VAL A 70 5.41 -3.09 1.22
C VAL A 70 5.04 -4.57 1.19
N TYR A 71 4.02 -4.90 0.42
CA TYR A 71 3.58 -6.28 0.22
C TYR A 71 3.39 -6.55 -1.27
N PHE A 72 3.92 -7.69 -1.70
CA PHE A 72 3.82 -8.16 -3.07
C PHE A 72 3.89 -9.69 -3.11
N GLU A 73 2.78 -10.31 -3.52
CA GLU A 73 2.64 -11.75 -3.67
C GLU A 73 1.77 -12.02 -4.91
N PRO A 74 2.36 -12.00 -6.13
CA PRO A 74 1.63 -12.25 -7.36
C PRO A 74 0.72 -13.49 -7.26
N PRO A 75 -0.52 -13.42 -7.74
CA PRO A 75 -1.08 -12.38 -8.63
C PRO A 75 -1.61 -11.11 -7.93
N LYS A 76 -1.41 -10.95 -6.61
CA LYS A 76 -1.80 -9.73 -5.90
C LYS A 76 -0.91 -8.55 -6.30
N CYS A 77 -1.50 -7.36 -6.33
CA CYS A 77 -0.79 -6.15 -6.72
C CYS A 77 0.23 -5.72 -5.66
N PHE A 78 1.34 -5.13 -6.13
CA PHE A 78 2.29 -4.47 -5.23
C PHE A 78 1.57 -3.31 -4.52
N ARG A 79 1.70 -3.23 -3.19
CA ARG A 79 1.17 -2.11 -2.41
C ARG A 79 2.08 -1.71 -1.26
N VAL A 80 2.01 -0.42 -0.91
CA VAL A 80 2.52 0.09 0.37
C VAL A 80 1.43 -0.13 1.40
N LEU A 81 1.77 -0.74 2.54
CA LEU A 81 0.80 -1.00 3.59
C LEU A 81 0.32 0.31 4.22
N ASP A 82 -0.97 0.37 4.54
CA ASP A 82 -1.60 1.49 5.23
C ASP A 82 -1.57 1.25 6.75
N PRO A 83 -0.89 2.09 7.55
CA PRO A 83 -0.73 1.85 8.99
C PRO A 83 -2.04 1.97 9.77
N GLU A 84 -3.02 2.71 9.25
CA GLU A 84 -4.31 2.87 9.92
C GLU A 84 -5.27 1.73 9.56
N VAL A 85 -5.30 1.35 8.28
CA VAL A 85 -6.29 0.40 7.77
C VAL A 85 -5.80 -1.05 7.85
N GLU A 86 -4.51 -1.28 7.68
CA GLU A 86 -3.92 -2.63 7.58
C GLU A 86 -3.11 -3.05 8.82
N GLU A 87 -3.08 -2.28 9.92
CA GLU A 87 -2.35 -2.64 11.15
C GLU A 87 -2.68 -4.07 11.63
N ASN A 88 -3.95 -4.45 11.56
CA ASN A 88 -4.43 -5.76 11.99
C ASN A 88 -4.76 -6.69 10.81
N ASN A 89 -4.21 -6.44 9.62
CA ASN A 89 -4.50 -7.22 8.42
C ASN A 89 -4.02 -8.69 8.59
N ARG A 90 -4.99 -9.57 8.83
CA ARG A 90 -4.72 -11.00 9.03
C ARG A 90 -4.42 -11.77 7.74
N LEU A 91 -4.60 -11.15 6.58
CA LEU A 91 -4.23 -11.69 5.27
C LEU A 91 -2.72 -11.53 4.99
N LEU A 92 -2.02 -10.67 5.75
CA LEU A 92 -0.57 -10.52 5.64
C LEU A 92 0.16 -11.70 6.31
N PRO A 93 1.35 -12.07 5.79
CA PRO A 93 2.28 -12.93 6.50
C PRO A 93 2.59 -12.38 7.91
N PRO A 94 2.75 -13.26 8.93
CA PRO A 94 2.92 -12.81 10.32
C PRO A 94 3.99 -11.73 10.51
N ALA A 95 5.17 -11.93 9.91
CA ALA A 95 6.27 -10.98 10.04
C ALA A 95 5.98 -9.60 9.43
N LEU A 96 5.14 -9.50 8.38
CA LEU A 96 4.73 -8.20 7.83
C LEU A 96 3.63 -7.54 8.65
N ARG A 97 2.75 -8.34 9.27
CA ARG A 97 1.72 -7.82 10.17
C ARG A 97 2.33 -7.09 11.36
N ASP A 98 3.41 -7.64 11.93
CA ASP A 98 4.13 -7.00 13.04
C ASP A 98 4.77 -5.66 12.63
N VAL A 99 4.99 -5.43 11.34
CA VAL A 99 5.57 -4.18 10.81
C VAL A 99 4.50 -3.21 10.29
N ALA A 100 3.30 -3.69 9.95
CA ALA A 100 2.26 -2.92 9.27
C ALA A 100 1.91 -1.61 9.99
N LYS A 101 1.82 -1.62 11.33
CA LYS A 101 1.55 -0.40 12.13
C LYS A 101 2.69 0.64 12.15
N TYR A 102 3.91 0.24 11.81
CA TYR A 102 5.09 1.10 11.85
C TYR A 102 5.47 1.69 10.49
N THR A 103 4.76 1.30 9.43
CA THR A 103 4.99 1.88 8.10
C THR A 103 4.64 3.37 8.11
N ASN A 104 5.54 4.19 7.59
CA ASN A 104 5.38 5.63 7.52
C ASN A 104 5.24 6.07 6.06
N GLN A 105 4.00 6.22 5.58
CA GLN A 105 3.75 6.66 4.21
C GLN A 105 4.18 8.12 3.96
N ASN A 106 4.38 8.93 5.01
CA ASN A 106 4.75 10.34 4.86
C ASN A 106 6.19 10.56 4.36
N VAL A 107 7.04 9.52 4.36
CA VAL A 107 8.39 9.61 3.79
C VAL A 107 8.44 9.37 2.28
N ILE A 108 7.31 9.05 1.66
CA ILE A 108 7.22 8.82 0.21
C ILE A 108 7.23 10.16 -0.52
N LEU A 109 8.22 10.34 -1.40
CA LEU A 109 8.31 11.50 -2.28
C LEU A 109 7.53 11.25 -3.56
N PHE A 110 6.63 12.17 -3.91
CA PHE A 110 5.79 12.04 -5.10
C PHE A 110 6.44 12.55 -6.39
N GLU A 111 7.52 13.33 -6.27
CA GLU A 111 8.26 13.83 -7.41
C GLU A 111 9.22 12.75 -7.91
N LYS A 112 9.19 12.51 -9.22
CA LYS A 112 10.08 11.55 -9.86
C LYS A 112 11.47 12.16 -10.02
N ALA A 113 12.30 12.02 -8.99
CA ALA A 113 13.68 12.52 -9.00
C ALA A 113 14.61 11.74 -9.94
N TYR A 114 14.24 10.50 -10.30
CA TYR A 114 15.10 9.59 -11.05
C TYR A 114 14.36 8.80 -12.11
N GLN A 115 15.08 8.41 -13.16
CA GLN A 115 14.56 7.61 -14.25
C GLN A 115 15.03 6.16 -14.14
N LEU A 116 14.12 5.22 -14.37
CA LEU A 116 14.45 3.82 -14.52
C LEU A 116 15.48 3.67 -15.66
N PRO A 117 16.61 2.99 -15.45
CA PRO A 117 17.61 2.82 -16.50
C PRO A 117 17.10 1.87 -17.58
N ASN A 118 16.44 2.45 -18.58
CA ASN A 118 15.68 1.77 -19.66
C ASN A 118 16.45 0.65 -20.38
N GLN A 119 17.78 0.71 -20.43
CA GLN A 119 18.60 -0.36 -21.03
C GLN A 119 18.48 -1.72 -20.32
N PHE A 120 18.04 -1.75 -19.05
CA PHE A 120 17.85 -2.99 -18.28
C PHE A 120 16.38 -3.41 -18.14
N TYR A 121 15.45 -2.55 -18.55
CA TYR A 121 14.01 -2.78 -18.42
C TYR A 121 13.38 -2.83 -19.80
N GLY A 122 12.58 -3.88 -20.06
CA GLY A 122 11.82 -3.98 -21.30
C GLY A 122 10.75 -2.89 -21.42
N SER A 123 9.99 -2.94 -22.51
CA SER A 123 8.81 -2.09 -22.69
C SER A 123 7.82 -2.25 -21.54
N GLU A 124 7.10 -1.16 -21.24
CA GLU A 124 6.02 -1.18 -20.27
C GLU A 124 4.98 -2.25 -20.67
N PRO A 125 4.56 -3.13 -19.74
CA PRO A 125 3.54 -4.14 -20.03
C PRO A 125 2.18 -3.49 -20.32
N GLU A 126 1.24 -4.26 -20.84
CA GLU A 126 -0.14 -3.82 -20.95
C GLU A 126 -0.71 -3.42 -19.58
N LYS A 127 -1.53 -2.36 -19.57
CA LYS A 127 -2.11 -1.80 -18.36
C LYS A 127 -3.24 -2.69 -17.87
N ASP A 128 -2.95 -3.47 -16.84
CA ASP A 128 -3.90 -4.37 -16.18
C ASP A 128 -4.53 -3.73 -14.93
N TRP A 129 -5.28 -4.54 -14.17
CA TRP A 129 -5.84 -4.11 -12.89
C TRP A 129 -4.76 -3.56 -11.92
N CYS A 130 -3.61 -4.22 -11.82
CA CYS A 130 -2.55 -3.82 -10.90
C CYS A 130 -1.87 -2.51 -11.29
N TYR A 131 -1.76 -2.23 -12.59
CA TYR A 131 -1.36 -0.92 -13.07
C TYR A 131 -2.30 0.15 -12.53
N TYR A 132 -3.61 0.03 -12.77
CA TYR A 132 -4.56 1.06 -12.32
C TYR A 132 -4.66 1.15 -10.80
N PHE A 133 -4.64 0.02 -10.09
CA PHE A 133 -4.58 0.02 -8.63
C PHE A 133 -3.38 0.81 -8.09
N SER A 134 -2.18 0.61 -8.68
CA SER A 134 -0.98 1.36 -8.27
C SER A 134 -1.11 2.87 -8.50
N GLN A 135 -1.76 3.27 -9.61
CA GLN A 135 -2.01 4.69 -9.90
C GLN A 135 -3.06 5.26 -8.94
N ALA A 136 -4.09 4.49 -8.60
CA ALA A 136 -5.13 4.89 -7.66
C ALA A 136 -4.56 5.06 -6.24
N GLU A 137 -3.71 4.15 -5.78
CA GLU A 137 -3.02 4.29 -4.49
C GLU A 137 -2.11 5.53 -4.45
N LEU A 138 -1.41 5.83 -5.56
CA LEU A 138 -0.62 7.05 -5.66
C LEU A 138 -1.50 8.31 -5.59
N ALA A 139 -2.63 8.33 -6.29
CA ALA A 139 -3.58 9.44 -6.24
C ALA A 139 -4.22 9.59 -4.84
N ARG A 140 -4.55 8.47 -4.19
CA ARG A 140 -5.06 8.41 -2.81
C ARG A 140 -4.07 9.02 -1.82
N GLN A 141 -2.79 8.67 -1.90
CA GLN A 141 -1.74 9.24 -1.04
C GLN A 141 -1.56 10.75 -1.27
N LYS A 142 -1.86 11.25 -2.47
CA LYS A 142 -1.88 12.69 -2.80
C LYS A 142 -3.19 13.39 -2.42
N LYS A 143 -4.20 12.63 -1.96
CA LYS A 143 -5.59 13.09 -1.72
C LYS A 143 -6.25 13.66 -2.98
N ASP A 144 -5.84 13.20 -4.16
CA ASP A 144 -6.47 13.55 -5.43
C ASP A 144 -7.63 12.60 -5.71
N TRP A 145 -8.74 12.83 -5.01
CA TRP A 145 -9.91 11.94 -5.04
C TRP A 145 -10.59 11.89 -6.40
N GLY A 146 -10.55 13.01 -7.14
CA GLY A 146 -11.05 13.06 -8.53
C GLY A 146 -10.24 12.13 -9.43
N GLU A 147 -8.91 12.12 -9.29
CA GLU A 147 -8.04 11.22 -10.04
C GLU A 147 -8.24 9.75 -9.64
N VAL A 148 -8.42 9.45 -8.35
CA VAL A 148 -8.76 8.09 -7.90
C VAL A 148 -10.00 7.55 -8.61
N VAL A 149 -11.07 8.36 -8.70
CA VAL A 149 -12.32 7.97 -9.36
C VAL A 149 -12.14 7.83 -10.87
N ARG A 150 -11.41 8.74 -11.52
CA ARG A 150 -11.08 8.63 -12.95
C ARG A 150 -10.32 7.35 -13.27
N ILE A 151 -9.39 6.95 -12.39
CA ILE A 151 -8.63 5.70 -12.52
C ILE A 151 -9.55 4.49 -12.27
N ALA A 152 -10.45 4.58 -11.29
CA ALA A 152 -11.43 3.52 -11.01
C ALA A 152 -12.25 3.18 -12.25
N ASP A 153 -12.76 4.19 -12.97
CA ASP A 153 -13.56 3.99 -14.18
C ASP A 153 -12.77 3.25 -15.27
N LEU A 154 -11.47 3.54 -15.42
CA LEU A 154 -10.58 2.81 -16.34
C LEU A 154 -10.33 1.37 -15.89
N ALA A 155 -10.10 1.16 -14.59
CA ALA A 155 -9.83 -0.16 -14.02
C ALA A 155 -11.04 -1.09 -14.19
N PHE A 156 -12.24 -0.62 -13.84
CA PHE A 156 -13.47 -1.41 -13.92
C PHE A 156 -13.94 -1.65 -15.36
N ALA A 157 -13.55 -0.79 -16.32
CA ALA A 157 -13.82 -1.01 -17.75
C ALA A 157 -13.03 -2.18 -18.36
N LEU A 158 -11.96 -2.65 -17.72
CA LEU A 158 -11.18 -3.81 -18.19
C LEU A 158 -11.97 -5.12 -18.14
N GLY A 159 -13.03 -5.20 -17.33
CA GLY A 159 -13.68 -6.47 -17.00
C GLY A 159 -12.80 -7.41 -16.14
N ASP A 160 -11.67 -6.91 -15.65
CA ASP A 160 -10.78 -7.59 -14.72
C ASP A 160 -11.24 -7.39 -13.26
N THR A 161 -10.73 -8.22 -12.34
CA THR A 161 -11.10 -8.19 -10.93
C THR A 161 -9.88 -8.29 -10.02
N PRO A 162 -9.95 -7.72 -8.81
CA PRO A 162 -8.83 -7.78 -7.87
C PRO A 162 -8.54 -9.19 -7.39
N ASN A 163 -7.26 -9.47 -7.17
CA ASN A 163 -6.75 -10.72 -6.59
C ASN A 163 -6.70 -10.67 -5.05
N ASP A 164 -6.87 -9.49 -4.46
CA ASP A 164 -6.98 -9.28 -3.01
C ASP A 164 -8.16 -8.32 -2.72
N PRO A 165 -9.06 -8.63 -1.76
CA PRO A 165 -10.18 -7.73 -1.42
C PRO A 165 -9.75 -6.31 -1.01
N VAL A 166 -8.53 -6.14 -0.50
CA VAL A 166 -7.97 -4.82 -0.12
C VAL A 166 -7.66 -3.96 -1.36
N GLU A 167 -7.49 -4.54 -2.55
CA GLU A 167 -7.24 -3.77 -3.79
C GLU A 167 -8.43 -2.90 -4.22
N ARG A 168 -9.62 -3.07 -3.60
CA ARG A 168 -10.76 -2.15 -3.80
C ARG A 168 -10.72 -0.92 -2.89
N PHE A 169 -9.86 -0.89 -1.87
CA PHE A 169 -9.96 0.08 -0.78
C PHE A 169 -9.66 1.51 -1.24
N ALA A 170 -8.65 1.70 -2.10
CA ALA A 170 -8.39 2.99 -2.75
C ALA A 170 -9.65 3.55 -3.43
N TYR A 171 -10.37 2.71 -4.17
CA TYR A 171 -11.57 3.11 -4.88
C TYR A 171 -12.75 3.37 -3.94
N ILE A 172 -12.95 2.55 -2.90
CA ILE A 172 -13.97 2.79 -1.86
C ILE A 172 -13.77 4.18 -1.24
N GLU A 173 -12.52 4.51 -0.89
CA GLU A 173 -12.17 5.79 -0.31
C GLU A 173 -12.38 6.93 -1.31
N GLY A 174 -11.91 6.79 -2.55
CA GLY A 174 -12.09 7.78 -3.60
C GLY A 174 -13.55 8.11 -3.88
N TYR A 175 -14.40 7.08 -4.05
CA TYR A 175 -15.85 7.30 -4.25
C TYR A 175 -16.51 7.98 -3.06
N SER A 176 -16.09 7.64 -1.83
CA SER A 176 -16.60 8.29 -0.61
C SER A 176 -16.27 9.78 -0.58
N HIS A 177 -15.05 10.17 -0.95
CA HIS A 177 -14.60 11.56 -0.97
C HIS A 177 -15.25 12.43 -2.04
N VAL A 178 -15.83 11.82 -3.09
CA VAL A 178 -16.62 12.54 -4.09
C VAL A 178 -18.13 12.40 -3.88
N ASN A 179 -18.56 11.95 -2.70
CA ASN A 179 -19.96 11.71 -2.32
C ASN A 179 -20.69 10.65 -3.17
N ASN A 180 -19.96 9.77 -3.87
CA ASN A 180 -20.55 8.61 -4.53
C ASN A 180 -20.67 7.45 -3.54
N TRP A 181 -21.54 7.63 -2.55
CA TRP A 181 -21.73 6.70 -1.45
C TRP A 181 -22.25 5.34 -1.90
N GLU A 182 -23.13 5.32 -2.90
CA GLU A 182 -23.68 4.08 -3.47
C GLU A 182 -22.55 3.17 -3.96
N LYS A 183 -21.60 3.71 -4.74
CA LYS A 183 -20.49 2.93 -5.26
C LYS A 183 -19.51 2.51 -4.17
N ALA A 184 -19.25 3.39 -3.21
CA ALA A 184 -18.39 3.08 -2.06
C ALA A 184 -18.95 1.89 -1.24
N VAL A 185 -20.27 1.87 -1.00
CA VAL A 185 -20.95 0.77 -0.30
C VAL A 185 -20.94 -0.51 -1.14
N GLU A 186 -21.24 -0.43 -2.43
CA GLU A 186 -21.20 -1.59 -3.34
C GLU A 186 -19.83 -2.31 -3.30
N LEU A 187 -18.75 -1.54 -3.45
CA LEU A 187 -17.39 -2.08 -3.43
C LEU A 187 -17.00 -2.61 -2.06
N SER A 188 -17.44 -1.95 -0.99
CA SER A 188 -17.21 -2.42 0.38
C SER A 188 -17.89 -3.76 0.64
N GLN A 189 -19.14 -3.92 0.21
CA GLN A 189 -19.88 -5.18 0.31
C GLN A 189 -19.21 -6.28 -0.54
N ALA A 190 -18.72 -5.96 -1.73
CA ALA A 190 -17.99 -6.90 -2.57
C ALA A 190 -16.72 -7.41 -1.88
N SER A 191 -15.92 -6.53 -1.27
CA SER A 191 -14.73 -6.93 -0.50
C SER A 191 -15.09 -7.70 0.77
N TYR A 192 -16.13 -7.28 1.50
CA TYR A 192 -16.58 -7.94 2.72
C TYR A 192 -17.01 -9.40 2.50
N ARG A 193 -17.66 -9.69 1.36
CA ARG A 193 -18.11 -11.05 1.00
C ARG A 193 -16.98 -12.05 0.81
N VAL A 194 -15.77 -11.60 0.45
CA VAL A 194 -14.61 -12.49 0.24
C VAL A 194 -14.16 -13.13 1.55
N SER A 195 -14.02 -12.34 2.61
CA SER A 195 -13.70 -12.88 3.94
C SER A 195 -14.13 -11.94 5.05
N LYS A 196 -15.35 -12.12 5.55
CA LYS A 196 -15.98 -11.24 6.55
C LYS A 196 -15.11 -11.01 7.79
N ASN A 197 -14.51 -12.08 8.32
CA ASN A 197 -13.74 -12.04 9.57
C ASN A 197 -12.36 -11.37 9.43
N TYR A 198 -11.80 -11.33 8.22
CA TYR A 198 -10.48 -10.73 7.98
C TYR A 198 -10.58 -9.35 7.33
N VAL A 199 -11.53 -9.17 6.40
CA VAL A 199 -11.74 -7.90 5.69
C VAL A 199 -12.61 -6.94 6.49
N GLY A 200 -13.58 -7.43 7.27
CA GLY A 200 -14.47 -6.60 8.10
C GLY A 200 -13.74 -5.60 8.98
N PRO A 201 -12.77 -6.02 9.82
CA PRO A 201 -12.01 -5.10 10.66
C PRO A 201 -11.30 -3.99 9.88
N MET A 202 -10.73 -4.30 8.72
CA MET A 202 -10.06 -3.30 7.88
C MET A 202 -11.06 -2.35 7.20
N LEU A 203 -12.22 -2.86 6.76
CA LEU A 203 -13.30 -2.00 6.27
C LEU A 203 -13.80 -1.07 7.38
N CYS A 204 -13.92 -1.53 8.61
CA CYS A 204 -14.28 -0.67 9.73
C CYS A 204 -13.24 0.44 9.97
N ALA A 205 -11.95 0.13 9.90
CA ALA A 205 -10.89 1.13 9.98
C ALA A 205 -10.97 2.13 8.83
N LEU A 206 -11.13 1.65 7.59
CA LEU A 206 -11.29 2.49 6.40
C LEU A 206 -12.49 3.44 6.51
N TRP A 207 -13.66 2.92 6.89
CA TRP A 207 -14.88 3.73 7.04
C TRP A 207 -14.80 4.70 8.22
N SER A 208 -14.05 4.37 9.27
CA SER A 208 -13.74 5.31 10.35
C SER A 208 -12.84 6.45 9.86
N ARG A 209 -11.88 6.18 8.96
CA ARG A 209 -11.11 7.24 8.29
C ARG A 209 -12.00 8.10 7.40
N ILE A 210 -12.82 7.48 6.56
CA ILE A 210 -13.75 8.17 5.65
C ILE A 210 -14.67 9.12 6.43
N GLU A 211 -15.25 8.69 7.55
CA GLU A 211 -16.11 9.55 8.39
C GLU A 211 -15.36 10.80 8.91
N ARG A 212 -14.07 10.66 9.24
CA ARG A 212 -13.24 11.78 9.73
C ARG A 212 -12.81 12.74 8.62
N GLU A 213 -12.65 12.26 7.40
CA GLU A 213 -12.05 13.03 6.31
C GLU A 213 -13.06 13.59 5.28
N THR A 214 -14.29 13.10 5.28
CA THR A 214 -15.36 13.58 4.37
C THR A 214 -16.28 14.60 5.04
N GLU A 215 -16.96 15.42 4.23
CA GLU A 215 -17.88 16.43 4.74
C GLU A 215 -19.09 15.80 5.45
N ARG A 216 -19.43 16.32 6.64
CA ARG A 216 -20.58 15.84 7.41
C ARG A 216 -21.88 16.23 6.74
N SER A 217 -22.66 15.23 6.36
CA SER A 217 -24.02 15.38 5.84
C SER A 217 -24.96 14.33 6.42
N THR A 218 -26.26 14.52 6.24
CA THR A 218 -27.26 13.52 6.62
C THR A 218 -27.05 12.20 5.86
N GLU A 219 -26.66 12.29 4.59
CA GLU A 219 -26.35 11.14 3.74
C GLU A 219 -25.12 10.39 4.24
N GLN A 220 -24.01 11.10 4.50
CA GLN A 220 -22.79 10.52 5.07
C GLN A 220 -23.13 9.78 6.38
N SER A 221 -23.83 10.44 7.30
CA SER A 221 -24.20 9.85 8.59
C SER A 221 -25.05 8.59 8.44
N ALA A 222 -25.98 8.56 7.48
CA ALA A 222 -26.80 7.39 7.20
C ALA A 222 -25.97 6.22 6.66
N VAL A 223 -25.06 6.50 5.71
CA VAL A 223 -24.18 5.50 5.09
C VAL A 223 -23.19 4.94 6.10
N ILE A 224 -22.57 5.79 6.93
CA ILE A 224 -21.67 5.33 8.00
C ILE A 224 -22.39 4.40 8.97
N ASN A 225 -23.62 4.74 9.39
CA ASN A 225 -24.41 3.88 10.28
C ASN A 225 -24.79 2.55 9.62
N GLN A 226 -25.16 2.57 8.33
CA GLN A 226 -25.45 1.37 7.55
C GLN A 226 -24.23 0.45 7.53
N VAL A 227 -23.08 0.97 7.09
CA VAL A 227 -21.84 0.21 6.92
C VAL A 227 -21.34 -0.36 8.26
N ARG A 228 -21.40 0.43 9.34
CA ARG A 228 -21.03 -0.03 10.69
C ARG A 228 -21.88 -1.23 11.12
N GLY A 229 -23.19 -1.16 10.89
CA GLY A 229 -24.11 -2.27 11.18
C GLY A 229 -23.84 -3.50 10.30
N GLU A 230 -23.64 -3.32 9.00
CA GLU A 230 -23.40 -4.42 8.07
C GLU A 230 -22.09 -5.18 8.34
N PHE A 231 -21.01 -4.46 8.70
CA PHE A 231 -19.70 -5.07 8.91
C PHE A 231 -19.40 -5.41 10.37
N ASN A 232 -20.36 -5.19 11.28
CA ASN A 232 -20.21 -5.38 12.73
C ASN A 232 -19.02 -4.59 13.32
N CYS A 233 -18.88 -3.33 12.91
CA CYS A 233 -17.86 -2.46 13.46
C CYS A 233 -18.14 -2.22 14.95
N SER A 234 -17.12 -2.37 15.79
CA SER A 234 -17.23 -2.00 17.20
C SER A 234 -17.42 -0.49 17.34
N PRO A 235 -18.24 -0.02 18.31
CA PRO A 235 -18.40 1.41 18.61
C PRO A 235 -17.11 2.10 19.01
#